data_AF-U1LHC4-F1
#
_entry.id   AF-U1LHC4-F1
#
_cell.length_a   1.000
_cell.length_b   1.000
_cell.length_c   1.000
_cell.angle_alpha   90.00
_cell.angle_beta   90.00
_cell.angle_gamma   90.00
#
_symmetry.space_group_name_H-M   'P 1'
#
loop_
_entity.id
_entity.type
_entity.pdbx_description
1 polymer ?
#
loop_
_entity_poly.entity_id
_entity_poly.type
_entity_poly.pdbx_seq_one_letter_code
_entity_poly.pdbx_strand_id
1 'polypeptide(L)'
;MLADTVLWLADMGYSVSVIGRNEAKMERVIRQSPDRLNPVFVDYRDNSRFLQSVRQAIAERGKIDLVVAWIHSDAPDALPIVIAELHDAAVYHVLGSRAKRDDVKADLLIPDTIRYHQVQLGHVVEQGSRRWLTHEEISGGVIEAIQSEKSYHVVGMNGN
;
A
#
# COMPACT_ATOMS: atom_id res chain seq x y z
N MET A 1 -2.60 -5.92 6.42
CA MET A 1 -3.39 -4.66 6.39
C MET A 1 -2.68 -3.65 7.27
N LEU A 2 -2.39 -2.48 6.72
CA LEU A 2 -1.69 -1.37 7.36
C LEU A 2 -2.70 -0.46 8.05
N ALA A 3 -3.26 -0.93 9.18
CA ALA A 3 -4.37 -0.24 9.84
C ALA A 3 -4.01 1.20 10.24
N ASP A 4 -2.83 1.40 10.84
CA ASP A 4 -2.44 2.73 11.32
C ASP A 4 -2.12 3.67 10.17
N THR A 5 -1.55 3.17 9.05
CA THR A 5 -1.39 3.97 7.82
C THR A 5 -2.74 4.43 7.24
N VAL A 6 -3.74 3.55 7.25
CA VAL A 6 -5.09 3.88 6.77
C VAL A 6 -5.73 4.98 7.62
N LEU A 7 -5.64 4.85 8.95
CA LEU A 7 -6.18 5.85 9.88
C LEU A 7 -5.45 7.18 9.75
N TRP A 8 -4.11 7.15 9.67
CA TRP A 8 -3.30 8.34 9.47
C TRP A 8 -3.66 9.08 8.17
N LEU A 9 -3.87 8.37 7.06
CA LEU A 9 -4.33 9.00 5.80
C LEU A 9 -5.69 9.69 5.97
N ALA A 10 -6.64 9.06 6.67
CA ALA A 10 -7.93 9.69 6.97
C ALA A 10 -7.77 10.95 7.84
N ASP A 11 -6.91 10.91 8.86
CA ASP A 11 -6.61 12.05 9.73
C ASP A 11 -5.93 13.19 8.99
N MET A 12 -5.12 12.88 7.97
CA MET A 12 -4.54 13.86 7.05
C MET A 12 -5.56 14.47 6.07
N GLY A 13 -6.81 14.05 6.13
CA GLY A 13 -7.92 14.59 5.34
C GLY A 13 -8.17 13.87 4.01
N TYR A 14 -7.52 12.73 3.75
CA TYR A 14 -7.82 11.93 2.57
C TYR A 14 -9.18 11.21 2.71
N SER A 15 -9.86 11.01 1.58
CA SER A 15 -10.91 9.99 1.45
C SER A 15 -10.23 8.69 1.03
N VAL A 16 -10.27 7.66 1.88
CA VAL A 16 -9.44 6.45 1.72
C VAL A 16 -10.32 5.28 1.35
N SER A 17 -10.05 4.66 0.19
CA SER A 17 -10.60 3.36 -0.18
C SER A 17 -9.70 2.24 0.35
N VAL A 18 -10.23 1.38 1.22
CA VAL A 18 -9.51 0.25 1.81
C VAL A 18 -9.91 -1.02 1.10
N ILE A 19 -8.95 -1.68 0.44
CA ILE A 19 -9.20 -2.91 -0.33
C ILE A 19 -8.74 -4.13 0.47
N GLY A 20 -9.59 -5.14 0.59
CA GLY A 20 -9.21 -6.39 1.20
C GLY A 20 -10.31 -7.45 1.21
N ARG A 21 -9.91 -8.66 1.64
CA ARG A 21 -10.77 -9.86 1.67
C ARG A 21 -11.45 -10.13 3.02
N ASN A 22 -10.96 -9.52 4.09
CA ASN A 22 -11.41 -9.82 5.44
C ASN A 22 -12.30 -8.69 5.95
N GLU A 23 -13.61 -8.87 5.78
CA GLU A 23 -14.64 -7.90 6.16
C GLU A 23 -14.53 -7.52 7.64
N ALA A 24 -14.53 -8.50 8.55
CA ALA A 24 -14.48 -8.27 9.99
C ALA A 24 -13.26 -7.45 10.45
N LYS A 25 -12.07 -7.68 9.86
CA LYS A 25 -10.86 -6.91 10.17
C LYS A 25 -10.95 -5.49 9.63
N MET A 26 -11.46 -5.32 8.42
CA MET A 26 -11.63 -4.01 7.80
C MET A 26 -12.67 -3.17 8.55
N GLU A 27 -13.84 -3.72 8.85
CA GLU A 27 -14.90 -3.02 9.58
C GLU A 27 -14.42 -2.42 10.90
N ARG A 28 -13.54 -3.11 11.62
CA ARG A 28 -12.95 -2.59 12.87
C ARG A 28 -12.16 -1.29 12.64
N VAL A 29 -11.53 -1.14 11.49
CA VAL A 29 -10.78 0.07 11.13
C VAL A 29 -11.73 1.12 10.53
N ILE A 30 -12.65 0.73 9.65
CA ILE A 30 -13.65 1.64 9.07
C ILE A 30 -14.44 2.38 10.17
N ARG A 31 -14.86 1.68 11.22
CA ARG A 31 -15.62 2.28 12.35
C ARG A 31 -14.88 3.39 13.09
N GLN A 32 -13.56 3.50 12.96
CA GLN A 32 -12.79 4.56 13.60
C GLN A 32 -12.84 5.88 12.84
N SER A 33 -13.14 5.86 11.53
CA SER A 33 -13.32 7.07 10.72
C SER A 33 -14.30 6.80 9.56
N PRO A 34 -15.59 6.56 9.86
CA PRO A 34 -16.56 6.06 8.87
C PRO A 34 -16.86 7.05 7.75
N ASP A 35 -16.67 8.35 7.98
CA ASP A 35 -16.93 9.39 6.98
C ASP A 35 -15.78 9.54 5.96
N ARG A 36 -14.60 8.99 6.27
CA ARG A 36 -13.39 9.09 5.45
C ARG A 36 -12.97 7.74 4.87
N LEU A 37 -13.32 6.65 5.53
CA LEU A 37 -12.88 5.30 5.16
C LEU A 37 -13.96 4.53 4.43
N ASN A 38 -13.60 4.01 3.27
CA ASN A 38 -14.53 3.38 2.34
C ASN A 38 -14.07 1.96 2.06
N PRO A 39 -14.77 0.93 2.58
CA PRO A 39 -14.37 -0.44 2.34
C PRO A 39 -14.69 -0.85 0.90
N VAL A 40 -13.75 -1.55 0.27
CA VAL A 40 -13.92 -2.24 -1.00
C VAL A 40 -13.57 -3.70 -0.79
N PHE A 41 -14.61 -4.52 -0.63
CA PHE A 41 -14.46 -5.95 -0.36
C PHE A 41 -14.26 -6.72 -1.66
N VAL A 42 -13.00 -7.02 -1.97
CA VAL A 42 -12.64 -7.75 -3.18
C VAL A 42 -11.38 -8.57 -2.94
N ASP A 43 -11.34 -9.75 -3.54
CA ASP A 43 -10.13 -10.53 -3.67
C ASP A 43 -9.34 -10.00 -4.86
N TYR A 44 -8.25 -9.29 -4.61
CA TYR A 44 -7.40 -8.72 -5.64
C TYR A 44 -6.68 -9.79 -6.51
N ARG A 45 -6.83 -11.08 -6.22
CA ARG A 45 -6.42 -12.19 -7.09
C ARG A 45 -7.41 -12.47 -8.22
N ASP A 46 -8.64 -11.99 -8.10
CA ASP A 46 -9.60 -11.96 -9.21
C ASP A 46 -9.39 -10.65 -9.97
N ASN A 47 -8.52 -10.69 -10.97
CA ASN A 47 -8.10 -9.52 -11.75
C ASN A 47 -9.29 -8.73 -12.32
N SER A 48 -10.32 -9.43 -12.83
CA SER A 48 -11.48 -8.80 -13.45
C SER A 48 -12.34 -8.07 -12.42
N ARG A 49 -12.66 -8.73 -11.29
CA ARG A 49 -13.44 -8.09 -10.22
C ARG A 49 -12.66 -6.96 -9.54
N PHE A 50 -11.35 -7.15 -9.39
CA PHE A 50 -10.48 -6.15 -8.81
C PHE A 50 -10.41 -4.89 -9.66
N LEU A 51 -10.18 -5.02 -10.98
CA LEU A 51 -10.21 -3.91 -11.92
C LEU A 51 -11.56 -3.17 -11.90
N GLN A 52 -12.67 -3.92 -11.91
CA GLN A 52 -14.00 -3.32 -11.83
C GLN A 52 -14.17 -2.50 -10.54
N SER A 53 -13.69 -3.03 -9.40
CA SER A 53 -13.77 -2.37 -8.11
C SER A 53 -12.92 -1.09 -8.06
N VAL A 54 -11.72 -1.10 -8.66
CA VAL A 54 -10.86 0.09 -8.79
C VAL A 54 -11.55 1.17 -9.63
N ARG A 55 -12.09 0.80 -10.80
CA ARG A 55 -12.82 1.74 -11.68
C ARG A 55 -14.06 2.32 -11.02
N GLN A 56 -14.81 1.49 -10.29
CA GLN A 56 -15.97 1.94 -9.53
C GLN A 56 -15.57 2.95 -8.45
N ALA A 57 -14.51 2.68 -7.69
CA ALA A 57 -14.01 3.61 -6.68
C ALA A 57 -13.61 4.97 -7.30
N ILE A 58 -12.95 4.96 -8.47
CA ILE A 58 -12.59 6.18 -9.20
C ILE A 58 -13.85 6.93 -9.67
N ALA A 59 -14.83 6.22 -10.23
CA ALA A 59 -16.07 6.84 -10.69
C ALA A 59 -16.88 7.48 -9.56
N GLU A 60 -16.91 6.86 -8.39
CA GLU A 60 -17.67 7.34 -7.23
C GLU A 60 -16.94 8.45 -6.45
N ARG A 61 -15.60 8.45 -6.43
CA ARG A 61 -14.80 9.26 -5.49
C ARG A 61 -13.84 10.23 -6.17
N GLY A 62 -13.75 10.15 -7.50
CA GLY A 62 -12.82 10.92 -8.29
C GLY A 62 -11.45 10.23 -8.40
N LYS A 63 -10.49 10.99 -8.93
CA LYS A 63 -9.12 10.51 -9.18
C LYS A 63 -8.44 10.03 -7.89
N ILE A 64 -7.52 9.10 -8.03
CA ILE A 64 -6.68 8.62 -6.94
C ILE A 64 -5.39 9.43 -6.94
N ASP A 65 -5.12 10.17 -5.86
CA ASP A 65 -3.89 10.96 -5.70
C ASP A 65 -2.73 10.12 -5.13
N LEU A 66 -3.04 9.10 -4.32
CA LEU A 66 -2.06 8.29 -3.59
C LEU A 66 -2.53 6.84 -3.45
N VAL A 67 -1.63 5.89 -3.72
CA VAL A 67 -1.83 4.45 -3.51
C VAL A 67 -0.78 3.92 -2.53
N VAL A 68 -1.21 3.16 -1.53
CA VAL A 68 -0.33 2.33 -0.71
C VAL A 68 -0.62 0.86 -1.02
N ALA A 69 0.34 0.17 -1.63
CA ALA A 69 0.18 -1.20 -2.09
C ALA A 69 1.09 -2.14 -1.30
N TRP A 70 0.50 -2.94 -0.40
CA TRP A 70 1.19 -4.07 0.22
C TRP A 70 0.57 -5.37 -0.31
N ILE A 71 1.03 -5.77 -1.49
CA ILE A 71 0.46 -6.90 -2.25
C ILE A 71 1.40 -8.09 -2.12
N HIS A 72 0.83 -9.24 -1.79
CA HIS A 72 1.58 -10.48 -1.69
C HIS A 72 1.87 -11.06 -3.08
N SER A 73 2.91 -11.87 -3.20
CA SER A 73 3.36 -12.45 -4.48
C SER A 73 2.35 -13.39 -5.15
N ASP A 74 1.25 -13.74 -4.48
CA ASP A 74 0.16 -14.54 -5.03
C ASP A 74 -0.84 -13.74 -5.88
N ALA A 75 -0.61 -12.43 -6.06
CA ALA A 75 -1.39 -11.55 -6.93
C ALA A 75 -0.48 -10.59 -7.75
N PRO A 76 0.32 -11.12 -8.68
CA PRO A 76 1.31 -10.33 -9.43
C PRO A 76 0.68 -9.21 -10.27
N ASP A 77 -0.54 -9.41 -10.76
CA ASP A 77 -1.22 -8.44 -11.63
C ASP A 77 -1.92 -7.30 -10.88
N ALA A 78 -2.10 -7.42 -9.56
CA ALA A 78 -2.90 -6.45 -8.81
C ALA A 78 -2.27 -5.04 -8.84
N LEU A 79 -0.95 -4.90 -8.66
CA LEU A 79 -0.32 -3.58 -8.75
C LEU A 79 -0.35 -3.01 -10.18
N PRO A 80 0.03 -3.76 -11.24
CA PRO A 80 -0.14 -3.32 -12.63
C PRO A 80 -1.55 -2.84 -12.96
N ILE A 81 -2.58 -3.57 -12.53
CA ILE A 81 -3.99 -3.21 -12.74
C ILE A 81 -4.30 -1.84 -12.14
N VAL A 82 -3.83 -1.56 -10.92
CA VAL A 82 -4.05 -0.24 -10.30
C VAL A 82 -3.29 0.83 -11.07
N ILE A 83 -1.99 0.63 -11.34
CA ILE A 83 -1.13 1.63 -12.01
C ILE A 83 -1.71 2.05 -13.36
N ALA A 84 -2.26 1.11 -14.13
CA ALA A 84 -2.86 1.39 -15.44
C ALA A 84 -4.07 2.35 -15.39
N GLU A 85 -4.72 2.48 -14.23
CA GLU A 85 -5.89 3.35 -14.02
C GLU A 85 -5.53 4.69 -13.34
N LEU A 86 -4.25 4.91 -13.01
CA LEU A 86 -3.80 6.13 -12.33
C LEU A 86 -3.36 7.23 -13.32
N HIS A 87 -3.50 8.49 -12.89
CA HIS A 87 -2.97 9.66 -13.58
C HIS A 87 -2.47 10.67 -12.54
N ASP A 88 -1.23 11.15 -12.69
CA ASP A 88 -0.58 12.11 -11.77
C ASP A 88 -0.64 11.71 -10.28
N ALA A 89 -0.40 10.43 -9.99
CA ALA A 89 -0.53 9.86 -8.66
C ALA A 89 0.82 9.44 -8.05
N ALA A 90 0.87 9.33 -6.73
CA ALA A 90 1.98 8.70 -6.02
C ALA A 90 1.65 7.25 -5.64
N VAL A 91 2.57 6.32 -5.89
CA VAL A 91 2.41 4.90 -5.55
C VAL A 91 3.51 4.50 -4.58
N TYR A 92 3.13 4.06 -3.39
CA TYR A 92 4.01 3.51 -2.37
C TYR A 92 3.85 1.99 -2.34
N HIS A 93 4.77 1.29 -3.00
CA HIS A 93 4.80 -0.17 -3.06
C HIS A 93 5.59 -0.74 -1.88
N VAL A 94 4.89 -1.37 -0.95
CA VAL A 94 5.47 -2.02 0.23
C VAL A 94 5.95 -3.42 -0.13
N LEU A 95 7.26 -3.63 -0.03
CA LEU A 95 7.96 -4.86 -0.41
C LEU A 95 8.32 -5.70 0.82
N GLY A 96 8.18 -7.02 0.71
CA GLY A 96 8.68 -7.94 1.72
C GLY A 96 10.22 -8.00 1.75
N SER A 97 10.80 -8.39 2.88
CA SER A 97 12.25 -8.28 3.17
C SER A 97 13.22 -8.95 2.20
N ARG A 98 12.73 -9.91 1.40
CA ARG A 98 13.54 -10.63 0.41
C ARG A 98 13.33 -10.14 -1.03
N ALA A 99 12.45 -9.16 -1.23
CA ALA A 99 12.19 -8.62 -2.54
C ALA A 99 13.45 -7.95 -3.11
N LYS A 100 13.75 -8.24 -4.37
CA LYS A 100 14.79 -7.53 -5.11
C LYS A 100 14.17 -6.30 -5.73
N ARG A 101 14.42 -5.14 -5.13
CA ARG A 101 13.72 -3.88 -5.49
C ARG A 101 13.81 -3.55 -6.99
N ASP A 102 14.98 -3.78 -7.59
CA ASP A 102 15.26 -3.40 -8.97
C ASP A 102 14.52 -4.34 -9.93
N ASP A 103 14.52 -5.65 -9.65
CA ASP A 103 13.73 -6.65 -10.39
C ASP A 103 12.23 -6.32 -10.33
N VAL A 104 11.70 -6.07 -9.12
CA VAL A 104 10.28 -5.73 -8.93
C VAL A 104 9.89 -4.45 -9.67
N LYS A 105 10.80 -3.47 -9.77
CA LYS A 105 10.55 -2.25 -10.53
C LYS A 105 10.62 -2.48 -12.03
N ALA A 106 11.58 -3.29 -12.49
CA ALA A 106 11.77 -3.60 -13.91
C ALA A 106 10.58 -4.36 -14.53
N ASP A 107 9.89 -5.15 -13.71
CA ASP A 107 8.70 -5.91 -14.12
C ASP A 107 7.42 -5.05 -14.25
N LEU A 108 7.47 -3.76 -13.88
CA LEU A 108 6.32 -2.85 -13.91
C LEU A 108 6.43 -1.83 -15.05
N LEU A 109 5.35 -1.70 -15.82
CA LEU A 109 5.16 -0.57 -16.74
C LEU A 109 4.61 0.62 -15.95
N ILE A 110 5.50 1.52 -15.54
CA ILE A 110 5.16 2.71 -14.76
C ILE A 110 5.15 3.94 -15.69
N PRO A 111 4.00 4.61 -15.89
CA PRO A 111 3.93 5.84 -16.66
C PRO A 111 4.75 6.98 -16.02
N ASP A 112 5.29 7.89 -16.82
CA ASP A 112 6.09 9.03 -16.35
C ASP A 112 5.33 10.00 -15.42
N THR A 113 4.00 10.00 -15.50
CA THR A 113 3.11 10.77 -14.61
C THR A 113 3.00 10.17 -13.20
N ILE A 114 3.48 8.94 -12.99
CA ILE A 114 3.37 8.23 -11.72
C ILE A 114 4.66 8.38 -10.92
N ARG A 115 4.54 8.97 -9.74
CA ARG A 115 5.63 9.02 -8.75
C ARG A 115 5.67 7.68 -8.02
N TYR A 116 6.56 6.79 -8.46
CA TYR A 116 6.67 5.45 -7.90
C TYR A 116 7.77 5.38 -6.82
N HIS A 117 7.34 4.96 -5.62
CA HIS A 117 8.15 4.82 -4.42
C HIS A 117 8.10 3.37 -3.93
N GLN A 118 9.23 2.87 -3.43
CA GLN A 118 9.33 1.54 -2.83
C GLN A 118 9.63 1.64 -1.33
N VAL A 119 8.86 0.90 -0.52
CA VAL A 119 9.04 0.79 0.93
C VAL A 119 9.43 -0.64 1.26
N GLN A 120 10.71 -0.89 1.49
CA GLN A 120 11.26 -2.21 1.76
C GLN A 120 11.16 -2.54 3.25
N LEU A 121 10.46 -3.60 3.60
CA LEU A 121 10.42 -4.08 4.98
C LEU A 121 11.72 -4.79 5.32
N GLY A 122 12.33 -4.46 6.45
CA GLY A 122 13.53 -5.10 6.96
C GLY A 122 13.25 -5.97 8.19
N HIS A 123 14.19 -5.92 9.13
CA HIS A 123 14.09 -6.52 10.46
C HIS A 123 14.63 -5.55 11.51
N VAL A 124 14.36 -5.82 12.78
CA VAL A 124 14.94 -5.08 13.90
C VAL A 124 15.93 -5.98 14.62
N VAL A 125 17.04 -5.41 15.10
CA VAL A 125 17.98 -6.09 15.99
C VAL A 125 17.75 -5.58 17.40
N GLU A 126 17.31 -6.46 18.29
CA GLU A 126 17.05 -6.16 19.70
C GLU A 126 17.82 -7.15 20.57
N GLN A 127 18.64 -6.63 21.48
CA GLN A 127 19.52 -7.44 22.35
C GLN A 127 20.39 -8.46 21.59
N GLY A 128 20.82 -8.11 20.37
CA GLY A 128 21.63 -8.97 19.52
C GLY A 128 20.86 -10.05 18.75
N SER A 129 19.53 -10.13 18.90
CA SER A 129 18.67 -11.04 18.14
C SER A 129 17.87 -10.29 17.07
N ARG A 130 17.65 -10.95 15.93
CA ARG A 130 16.81 -10.42 14.85
C ARG A 130 15.35 -10.75 15.13
N ARG A 131 14.48 -9.76 15.11
CA ARG A 131 13.02 -9.94 15.16
C ARG A 131 12.33 -9.29 13.97
N TRP A 132 11.11 -9.77 13.72
CA TRP A 132 10.21 -9.17 12.74
C TRP A 132 9.74 -7.79 13.21
N LEU A 133 9.39 -6.95 12.24
CA LEU A 133 8.76 -5.67 12.48
C LEU A 133 7.36 -5.86 13.05
N THR A 134 6.95 -5.01 13.98
CA THR A 134 5.56 -4.94 14.45
C THR A 134 4.67 -4.25 13.41
N HIS A 135 3.35 -4.34 13.60
CA HIS A 135 2.42 -3.62 12.73
C HIS A 135 2.58 -2.10 12.85
N GLU A 136 2.89 -1.59 14.06
CA GLU A 136 3.14 -0.16 14.25
C GLU A 136 4.44 0.27 13.53
N GLU A 137 5.51 -0.52 13.64
CA GLU A 137 6.78 -0.23 12.97
C GLU A 137 6.63 -0.22 11.45
N ILE A 138 5.90 -1.20 10.88
CA ILE A 138 5.61 -1.24 9.45
C ILE A 138 4.79 0.00 9.04
N SER A 139 3.70 0.30 9.75
CA SER A 139 2.82 1.40 9.39
C SER A 139 3.52 2.75 9.52
N GLY A 140 4.31 2.94 10.58
CA GLY A 140 5.12 4.13 10.82
C GLY A 140 6.17 4.35 9.72
N GLY A 141 6.87 3.30 9.30
CA GLY A 141 7.83 3.41 8.19
C GLY A 141 7.17 3.70 6.84
N VAL A 142 5.96 3.19 6.60
CA VAL A 142 5.17 3.57 5.40
C VAL A 142 4.76 5.05 5.46
N ILE A 143 4.30 5.53 6.62
CA ILE A 143 3.96 6.93 6.83
C ILE A 143 5.19 7.84 6.62
N GLU A 144 6.34 7.46 7.17
CA GLU A 144 7.60 8.20 6.98
C GLU A 144 8.00 8.25 5.50
N ALA A 145 7.83 7.15 4.76
CA ALA A 145 8.07 7.12 3.32
C ALA A 145 7.15 8.10 2.58
N ILE A 146 5.86 8.17 2.95
CA ILE A 146 4.90 9.12 2.38
C ILE A 146 5.30 10.56 2.67
N GLN A 147 5.65 10.86 3.91
CA GLN A 147 6.00 12.22 4.34
C GLN A 147 7.33 12.71 3.75
N SER A 148 8.29 11.81 3.53
CA SER A 148 9.61 12.16 3.02
C SER A 148 9.72 12.12 1.49
N GLU A 149 8.72 11.56 0.80
CA GLU A 149 8.67 11.39 -0.66
C GLU A 149 9.92 10.73 -1.26
N LYS A 150 10.65 9.93 -0.47
CA LYS A 150 11.85 9.23 -0.96
C LYS A 150 11.44 8.15 -1.95
N SER A 151 12.14 8.06 -3.09
CA SER A 151 11.89 7.00 -4.09
C SER A 151 12.12 5.59 -3.54
N TYR A 152 12.96 5.46 -2.51
CA TYR A 152 13.22 4.22 -1.78
C TYR A 152 13.39 4.48 -0.29
N HIS A 153 12.66 3.72 0.53
CA HIS A 153 12.72 3.76 1.99
C HIS A 153 12.81 2.34 2.55
N VAL A 154 13.59 2.15 3.61
CA VAL A 154 13.71 0.87 4.32
C VAL A 154 13.13 1.02 5.72
N VAL A 155 12.20 0.16 6.08
CA VAL A 155 11.65 0.09 7.44
C VAL A 155 12.49 -0.89 8.26
N GLY A 156 13.13 -0.41 9.32
CA GLY A 156 14.11 -1.19 10.08
C GLY A 156 15.44 -1.32 9.34
N MET A 157 16.10 -2.47 9.49
CA MET A 157 17.39 -2.75 8.86
C MET A 157 17.21 -3.72 7.68
N ASN A 158 17.74 -3.35 6.52
CA ASN A 158 17.87 -4.29 5.41
C ASN A 158 19.14 -5.12 5.62
N GLY A 159 19.05 -6.44 5.47
CA GLY A 159 20.20 -7.33 5.66
C GLY A 159 21.18 -7.19 4.49
N ASN A 160 22.45 -6.95 4.83
CA ASN A 160 23.60 -6.96 3.92
C ASN A 160 23.80 -8.34 3.28
#